data_AF-R7J496-F1
#
_entry.id   AF-R7J496-F1
#
_cell.length_a   1.000
_cell.length_b   1.000
_cell.length_c   1.000
_cell.angle_alpha   90.00
_cell.angle_beta   90.00
_cell.angle_gamma   90.00
#
_symmetry.space_group_name_H-M   'P 1'
#
loop_
_entity.id
_entity.type
_entity.pdbx_description
1 polymer ?
#
loop_
_entity_poly.entity_id
_entity_poly.type
_entity_poly.pdbx_seq_one_letter_code
_entity_poly.pdbx_strand_id
1 'polypeptide(L)'
;MNTIAENPDNKEAAALGIMRCALKERNQQDALTGANQLLKNPKVSPEIANEARYVRAKAYMEMDQESKALADLKLISQDTRTAQGAEAKYLLAQLYYDANDDKNAEKVLEEFAKNGTPHQYWLARGFILWADIYIRKGDPVQARVYLNSLQKNYQGDDNITEMIESRLAKLK
;
A
#
# COMPACT_ATOMS: atom_id res chain seq x y z
N MET A 1 -43.79 -20.82 -1.31
CA MET A 1 -42.59 -21.51 -1.80
C MET A 1 -41.44 -20.52 -1.79
N ASN A 2 -40.59 -20.60 -0.76
CA ASN A 2 -39.45 -19.72 -0.53
C ASN A 2 -38.27 -20.14 -1.40
N THR A 3 -38.08 -19.49 -2.54
CA THR A 3 -36.80 -19.42 -3.25
C THR A 3 -36.84 -18.20 -4.16
N ILE A 4 -36.87 -17.00 -3.57
CA ILE A 4 -36.26 -15.85 -4.25
C ILE A 4 -34.77 -16.15 -4.18
N ALA A 5 -34.27 -16.79 -5.23
CA ALA A 5 -32.89 -17.15 -5.40
C ALA A 5 -32.03 -15.92 -5.09
N GLU A 6 -31.16 -16.04 -4.09
CA GLU A 6 -30.05 -15.13 -3.92
C GLU A 6 -29.15 -15.26 -5.15
N ASN A 7 -29.46 -14.49 -6.20
CA ASN A 7 -28.66 -14.45 -7.41
C ASN A 7 -27.22 -14.06 -7.01
N PRO A 8 -26.19 -14.86 -7.31
CA PRO A 8 -24.80 -14.52 -7.03
C PRO A 8 -24.41 -13.10 -7.45
N ASP A 9 -24.97 -12.61 -8.56
CA ASP A 9 -24.74 -11.25 -9.06
C ASP A 9 -25.32 -10.18 -8.11
N ASN A 10 -26.49 -10.45 -7.51
CA ASN A 10 -27.09 -9.55 -6.51
C ASN A 10 -26.26 -9.53 -5.22
N LYS A 11 -25.65 -10.66 -4.84
CA LYS A 11 -24.75 -10.75 -3.68
C LYS A 11 -23.46 -9.99 -3.92
N GLU A 12 -22.87 -10.10 -5.10
CA GLU A 12 -21.68 -9.34 -5.47
C GLU A 12 -21.95 -7.84 -5.46
N ALA A 13 -23.03 -7.39 -6.10
CA ALA A 13 -23.43 -5.98 -6.12
C ALA A 13 -23.67 -5.42 -4.71
N ALA A 14 -24.34 -6.19 -3.85
CA ALA A 14 -24.56 -5.81 -2.45
C ALA A 14 -23.23 -5.70 -1.67
N ALA A 15 -22.35 -6.69 -1.78
CA ALA A 15 -21.05 -6.70 -1.10
C ALA A 15 -20.15 -5.54 -1.57
N LEU A 16 -20.16 -5.24 -2.87
CA LEU A 16 -19.47 -4.10 -3.45
C LEU A 16 -20.02 -2.77 -2.93
N GLY A 17 -21.35 -2.64 -2.84
CA GLY A 17 -22.01 -1.48 -2.25
C GLY A 17 -21.63 -1.26 -0.80
N ILE A 18 -21.71 -2.32 0.03
CA ILE A 18 -21.28 -2.29 1.44
C ILE A 18 -19.84 -1.80 1.55
N MET A 19 -18.93 -2.44 0.79
CA MET A 19 -17.50 -2.12 0.85
C MET A 19 -17.22 -0.65 0.50
N ARG A 20 -17.79 -0.15 -0.60
CA ARG A 20 -17.54 1.23 -1.08
C ARG A 20 -18.19 2.29 -0.20
N CYS A 21 -19.39 2.04 0.34
CA CYS A 21 -20.03 2.95 1.28
C CYS A 21 -19.25 3.00 2.60
N ALA A 22 -18.92 1.84 3.16
CA ALA A 22 -18.17 1.73 4.40
C ALA A 22 -16.79 2.39 4.30
N LEU A 23 -16.10 2.28 3.16
CA LEU A 23 -14.84 2.99 2.91
C LEU A 23 -15.00 4.51 3.01
N LYS A 24 -16.07 5.08 2.45
CA LYS A 24 -16.36 6.52 2.53
C LYS A 24 -16.71 6.97 3.95
N GLU A 25 -17.38 6.10 4.70
CA GLU A 25 -17.76 6.34 6.10
C GLU A 25 -16.63 6.03 7.09
N ARG A 26 -15.48 5.52 6.61
CA ARG A 26 -14.36 5.01 7.43
C ARG A 26 -14.79 3.92 8.42
N ASN A 27 -15.80 3.14 8.05
CA ASN A 27 -16.25 1.98 8.81
C ASN A 27 -15.45 0.74 8.39
N GLN A 28 -14.34 0.50 9.08
CA GLN A 28 -13.39 -0.55 8.70
C GLN A 28 -13.98 -1.96 8.81
N GLN A 29 -14.90 -2.18 9.75
CA GLN A 29 -15.52 -3.49 9.97
C GLN A 29 -16.45 -3.87 8.81
N ASP A 30 -17.25 -2.92 8.31
CA ASP A 30 -18.14 -3.16 7.18
C ASP A 30 -17.36 -3.21 5.86
N ALA A 31 -16.33 -2.37 5.71
CA ALA A 31 -15.43 -2.42 4.56
C ALA A 31 -14.76 -3.80 4.44
N LEU A 32 -14.26 -4.31 5.56
CA LEU A 32 -13.69 -5.66 5.66
C LEU A 32 -14.72 -6.75 5.34
N THR A 33 -15.96 -6.59 5.80
CA THR A 33 -17.05 -7.55 5.57
C THR A 33 -17.38 -7.66 4.08
N GLY A 34 -17.61 -6.52 3.41
CA GLY A 34 -17.87 -6.47 1.98
C GLY A 34 -16.70 -7.03 1.16
N ALA A 35 -15.47 -6.60 1.46
CA ALA A 35 -14.28 -7.10 0.78
C ALA A 35 -14.10 -8.63 0.92
N ASN A 36 -14.32 -9.18 2.12
CA ASN A 36 -14.24 -10.62 2.34
C ASN A 36 -15.32 -11.41 1.60
N GLN A 37 -16.53 -10.86 1.46
CA GLN A 37 -17.60 -11.49 0.69
C GLN A 37 -17.24 -11.53 -0.81
N LEU A 38 -16.74 -10.42 -1.35
CA LEU A 38 -16.27 -10.35 -2.75
C LEU A 38 -15.15 -11.36 -3.01
N LEU A 39 -14.14 -11.44 -2.14
CA LEU A 39 -12.98 -12.31 -2.32
C LEU A 39 -13.27 -13.80 -2.09
N LYS A 40 -14.44 -14.15 -1.53
CA LYS A 40 -14.93 -15.53 -1.46
C LYS A 40 -15.61 -15.98 -2.76
N ASN A 41 -16.05 -15.05 -3.61
CA ASN A 41 -16.67 -15.38 -4.89
C ASN A 41 -15.58 -15.73 -5.92
N PRO A 42 -15.46 -16.99 -6.39
CA PRO A 42 -14.43 -17.36 -7.37
C PRO A 42 -14.68 -16.75 -8.76
N LYS A 43 -15.87 -16.19 -9.02
CA LYS A 43 -16.23 -15.54 -10.28
C LYS A 43 -16.04 -14.01 -10.27
N VAL A 44 -15.64 -13.44 -9.14
CA VAL A 44 -15.42 -12.00 -9.02
C VAL A 44 -14.39 -11.54 -10.06
N SER A 45 -14.64 -10.41 -10.72
CA SER A 45 -13.72 -9.91 -11.73
C SER A 45 -12.35 -9.56 -11.10
N PRO A 46 -11.24 -9.65 -11.86
CA PRO A 46 -9.93 -9.29 -11.35
C PRO A 46 -9.85 -7.85 -10.82
N GLU A 47 -10.58 -6.92 -11.45
CA GLU A 47 -10.66 -5.52 -11.04
C GLU A 47 -11.33 -5.37 -9.67
N ILE A 48 -12.51 -5.96 -9.48
CA ILE A 48 -13.23 -5.93 -8.19
C ILE A 48 -12.43 -6.68 -7.12
N ALA A 49 -11.79 -7.79 -7.48
CA ALA A 49 -10.91 -8.51 -6.57
C ALA A 49 -9.73 -7.65 -6.11
N ASN A 50 -9.13 -6.87 -7.01
CA ASN A 50 -8.01 -5.99 -6.66
C ASN A 50 -8.48 -4.84 -5.75
N GLU A 51 -9.62 -4.22 -6.06
CA GLU A 51 -10.23 -3.20 -5.21
C GLU A 51 -10.55 -3.75 -3.81
N ALA A 52 -11.16 -4.94 -3.74
CA ALA A 52 -11.49 -5.60 -2.48
C ALA A 52 -10.25 -5.90 -1.63
N ARG A 53 -9.15 -6.37 -2.25
CA ARG A 53 -7.88 -6.56 -1.54
C ARG A 53 -7.33 -5.24 -1.03
N TYR A 54 -7.38 -4.18 -1.84
CA TYR A 54 -6.89 -2.87 -1.44
C TYR A 54 -7.66 -2.34 -0.22
N VAL A 55 -8.99 -2.37 -0.28
CA VAL A 55 -9.85 -1.95 0.83
C VAL A 55 -9.58 -2.80 2.07
N ARG A 56 -9.50 -4.12 1.91
CA ARG A 56 -9.23 -5.03 3.03
C ARG A 56 -7.86 -4.79 3.67
N ALA A 57 -6.82 -4.57 2.87
CA ALA A 57 -5.48 -4.24 3.37
C ALA A 57 -5.51 -2.95 4.19
N LYS A 58 -6.12 -1.88 3.67
CA LYS A 58 -6.23 -0.59 4.38
C LYS A 58 -7.03 -0.72 5.67
N ALA A 59 -8.15 -1.45 5.65
CA ALA A 59 -8.95 -1.71 6.84
C ALA A 59 -8.15 -2.48 7.90
N TYR A 60 -7.39 -3.50 7.52
CA TYR A 60 -6.52 -4.21 8.46
C TYR A 60 -5.44 -3.31 9.06
N MET A 61 -4.83 -2.44 8.28
CA MET A 61 -3.82 -1.49 8.79
C MET A 61 -4.44 -0.49 9.78
N GLU A 62 -5.62 0.05 9.49
CA GLU A 62 -6.32 0.98 10.40
C GLU A 62 -6.84 0.32 11.68
N MET A 63 -6.96 -1.01 11.70
CA MET A 63 -7.37 -1.79 12.87
C MET A 63 -6.18 -2.39 13.63
N ASP A 64 -4.94 -1.94 13.36
CA ASP A 64 -3.70 -2.49 13.95
C ASP A 64 -3.50 -3.99 13.67
N GLN A 65 -4.06 -4.50 12.57
CA GLN A 65 -3.97 -5.90 12.11
C GLN A 65 -3.06 -6.05 10.88
N GLU A 66 -1.98 -5.30 10.84
CA GLU A 66 -1.08 -5.18 9.70
C GLU A 66 -0.55 -6.51 9.14
N SER A 67 -0.34 -7.51 10.01
CA SER A 67 0.08 -8.86 9.61
C SER A 67 -0.90 -9.53 8.62
N LYS A 68 -2.20 -9.19 8.70
CA LYS A 68 -3.23 -9.68 7.78
C LYS A 68 -3.23 -8.94 6.44
N ALA A 69 -2.76 -7.69 6.41
CA ALA A 69 -2.67 -6.90 5.19
C ALA A 69 -1.58 -7.39 4.23
N LEU A 70 -0.55 -8.08 4.75
CA LEU A 70 0.61 -8.54 3.95
C LEU A 70 0.23 -9.36 2.72
N ALA A 71 -0.73 -10.28 2.85
CA ALA A 71 -1.14 -11.15 1.75
C ALA A 71 -1.79 -10.34 0.61
N ASP A 72 -2.63 -9.37 0.97
CA ASP A 72 -3.31 -8.50 0.01
C ASP A 72 -2.32 -7.54 -0.65
N LEU A 73 -1.47 -6.88 0.14
CA LEU A 73 -0.45 -5.96 -0.37
C LEU A 73 0.52 -6.66 -1.32
N LYS A 74 0.94 -7.90 -1.02
CA LYS A 74 1.78 -8.70 -1.93
C LYS A 74 1.15 -8.92 -3.29
N LEU A 75 -0.16 -9.13 -3.36
CA LEU A 75 -0.87 -9.34 -4.63
C LEU A 75 -1.03 -8.02 -5.39
N ILE A 76 -1.49 -6.97 -4.73
CA ILE A 76 -1.78 -5.67 -5.39
C ILE A 76 -0.48 -4.99 -5.85
N SER A 77 0.60 -5.14 -5.07
CA SER A 77 1.91 -4.53 -5.36
C SER A 77 2.60 -5.06 -6.63
N GLN A 78 2.04 -6.11 -7.26
CA GLN A 78 2.57 -6.65 -8.51
C GLN A 78 2.34 -5.73 -9.71
N ASP A 79 1.31 -4.86 -9.67
CA ASP A 79 1.02 -3.90 -10.74
C ASP A 79 1.15 -2.45 -10.28
N THR A 80 2.40 -1.97 -10.26
CA THR A 80 2.75 -0.59 -9.89
C THR A 80 2.33 0.45 -10.93
N ARG A 81 1.72 0.07 -12.06
CA ARG A 81 1.14 1.01 -13.02
C ARG A 81 -0.16 1.62 -12.49
N THR A 82 -0.81 0.93 -11.55
CA THR A 82 -2.01 1.42 -10.85
C THR A 82 -1.63 2.20 -9.61
N ALA A 83 -2.47 3.18 -9.21
CA ALA A 83 -2.22 3.98 -8.01
C ALA A 83 -2.23 3.09 -6.75
N GLN A 84 -3.19 2.16 -6.69
CA GLN A 84 -3.31 1.18 -5.61
C GLN A 84 -2.10 0.25 -5.53
N GLY A 85 -1.57 -0.21 -6.67
CA GLY A 85 -0.37 -1.06 -6.71
C GLY A 85 0.90 -0.34 -6.30
N ALA A 86 1.08 0.91 -6.73
CA ALA A 86 2.22 1.73 -6.30
C ALA A 86 2.17 2.03 -4.79
N GLU A 87 1.01 2.41 -4.26
CA GLU A 87 0.80 2.57 -2.81
C GLU A 87 1.07 1.25 -2.09
N ALA A 88 0.49 0.14 -2.56
CA ALA A 88 0.63 -1.17 -1.94
C ALA A 88 2.10 -1.65 -1.91
N LYS A 89 2.89 -1.35 -2.95
CA LYS A 89 4.33 -1.65 -2.99
C LYS A 89 5.09 -0.90 -1.90
N TYR A 90 4.80 0.40 -1.73
CA TYR A 90 5.36 1.20 -0.64
C TYR A 90 4.92 0.68 0.74
N LEU A 91 3.62 0.45 0.95
CA LEU A 91 3.08 -0.05 2.21
C LEU A 91 3.64 -1.42 2.57
N LEU A 92 3.84 -2.31 1.59
CA LEU A 92 4.48 -3.60 1.81
C LEU A 92 5.91 -3.45 2.34
N ALA A 93 6.69 -2.53 1.77
CA ALA A 93 8.03 -2.23 2.28
C ALA A 93 7.99 -1.62 3.69
N GLN A 94 7.04 -0.71 3.93
CA GLN A 94 6.82 -0.07 5.22
C GLN A 94 6.50 -1.11 6.31
N LEU A 95 5.60 -2.05 6.05
CA LEU A 95 5.27 -3.12 7.00
C LEU A 95 6.48 -4.01 7.33
N TYR A 96 7.33 -4.33 6.35
CA TYR A 96 8.58 -5.03 6.64
C TYR A 96 9.52 -4.19 7.49
N TYR A 97 9.67 -2.90 7.19
CA TYR A 97 10.48 -1.98 7.97
C TYR A 97 10.00 -1.84 9.42
N ASP A 98 8.69 -1.73 9.63
CA ASP A 98 8.08 -1.60 10.96
C ASP A 98 8.21 -2.90 11.76
N ALA A 99 8.20 -4.04 11.08
CA ALA A 99 8.52 -5.35 11.64
C ALA A 99 10.03 -5.60 11.88
N ASN A 100 10.89 -4.58 11.68
CA ASN A 100 12.36 -4.68 11.74
C ASN A 100 12.97 -5.69 10.73
N ASP A 101 12.24 -6.02 9.67
CA ASP A 101 12.68 -6.87 8.57
C ASP A 101 13.24 -6.00 7.41
N ASP A 102 14.33 -5.29 7.71
CA ASP A 102 14.97 -4.38 6.75
C ASP A 102 15.36 -5.08 5.45
N LYS A 103 15.74 -6.36 5.53
CA LYS A 103 16.14 -7.15 4.37
C LYS A 103 15.00 -7.29 3.35
N ASN A 104 13.79 -7.62 3.81
CA ASN A 104 12.64 -7.71 2.91
C ASN A 104 12.15 -6.33 2.49
N ALA A 105 12.21 -5.32 3.36
CA ALA A 105 11.87 -3.95 3.01
C ALA A 105 12.74 -3.44 1.84
N GLU A 106 14.07 -3.57 1.94
CA GLU A 106 15.01 -3.18 0.88
C GLU A 106 14.74 -3.92 -0.42
N LYS A 107 14.50 -5.24 -0.36
CA LYS A 107 14.21 -6.03 -1.55
C LYS A 107 12.96 -5.50 -2.27
N VAL A 108 11.91 -5.14 -1.53
CA VAL A 108 10.69 -4.56 -2.11
C VAL A 108 10.98 -3.18 -2.72
N LEU A 109 11.76 -2.34 -2.05
CA LEU A 109 12.12 -1.00 -2.51
C LEU A 109 13.03 -1.02 -3.75
N GLU A 110 14.01 -1.93 -3.78
CA GLU A 110 14.89 -2.15 -4.93
C GLU A 110 14.07 -2.57 -6.16
N GLU A 111 13.16 -3.53 -5.98
CA GLU A 111 12.26 -3.96 -7.05
C GLU A 111 11.35 -2.82 -7.52
N PHE A 112 10.86 -2.00 -6.59
CA PHE A 112 10.01 -0.86 -6.92
C PHE A 112 10.77 0.20 -7.72
N ALA A 113 12.00 0.52 -7.31
CA ALA A 113 12.87 1.44 -8.04
C ALA A 113 13.25 0.92 -9.43
N LYS A 114 13.53 -0.39 -9.55
CA LYS A 114 13.89 -1.03 -10.81
C LYS A 114 12.73 -1.06 -11.81
N ASN A 115 11.53 -1.42 -11.34
CA ASN A 115 10.36 -1.53 -12.21
C ASN A 115 9.74 -0.17 -12.52
N GLY A 116 9.91 0.81 -11.63
CA GLY A 116 9.34 2.14 -11.75
C GLY A 116 7.82 2.16 -11.59
N THR A 117 7.26 3.37 -11.68
CA THR A 117 5.81 3.63 -11.66
C THR A 117 5.51 5.02 -12.24
N PRO A 118 4.36 5.23 -12.90
CA PRO A 118 3.89 6.59 -13.19
C PRO A 118 3.52 7.38 -11.91
N HIS A 119 3.31 6.70 -10.78
CA HIS A 119 2.91 7.30 -9.50
C HIS A 119 4.12 7.76 -8.70
N GLN A 120 4.74 8.86 -9.15
CA GLN A 120 6.01 9.36 -8.63
C GLN A 120 6.01 9.63 -7.12
N TYR A 121 4.88 10.05 -6.55
CA TYR A 121 4.72 10.23 -5.10
C TYR A 121 5.08 8.97 -4.31
N TRP A 122 4.54 7.81 -4.69
CA TRP A 122 4.80 6.55 -3.99
C TRP A 122 6.24 6.08 -4.19
N LEU A 123 6.81 6.32 -5.36
CA LEU A 123 8.22 6.03 -5.62
C LEU A 123 9.14 6.88 -4.73
N ALA A 124 8.84 8.17 -4.58
CA ALA A 124 9.56 9.08 -3.69
C ALA A 124 9.45 8.65 -2.22
N ARG A 125 8.25 8.26 -1.77
CA ARG A 125 8.03 7.65 -0.44
C ARG A 125 8.89 6.40 -0.23
N GLY A 126 9.03 5.57 -1.26
CA GLY A 126 9.91 4.40 -1.25
C GLY A 126 11.38 4.78 -1.04
N PHE A 127 11.91 5.77 -1.76
CA PHE A 127 13.28 6.25 -1.58
C PHE A 127 13.54 6.85 -0.19
N ILE A 128 12.56 7.57 0.37
CA ILE A 128 12.66 8.09 1.75
C ILE A 128 12.74 6.92 2.74
N LEU A 129 11.88 5.91 2.60
CA LEU A 129 11.92 4.73 3.46
C LEU A 129 13.25 3.98 3.33
N TRP A 130 13.80 3.92 2.12
CA TRP A 130 15.11 3.31 1.89
C TRP A 130 16.22 4.08 2.63
N ALA A 131 16.18 5.41 2.62
CA ALA A 131 17.08 6.22 3.42
C ALA A 131 16.89 5.98 4.94
N ASP A 132 15.65 5.85 5.41
CA ASP A 132 15.34 5.53 6.81
C ASP A 132 15.90 4.13 7.22
N ILE A 133 15.99 3.17 6.29
CA ILE A 133 16.68 1.88 6.51
C ILE A 133 18.19 2.07 6.64
N TYR A 134 18.82 2.83 5.74
CA TYR A 134 20.27 3.09 5.84
C TYR A 134 20.64 3.82 7.13
N ILE A 135 19.80 4.75 7.60
CA ILE A 135 19.99 5.40 8.90
C ILE A 135 19.96 4.36 10.03
N ARG A 136 18.95 3.48 10.04
CA ARG A 136 18.82 2.42 11.06
C ARG A 136 20.02 1.47 11.05
N LYS A 137 20.58 1.17 9.88
CA LYS A 137 21.77 0.33 9.72
C LYS A 137 23.09 1.01 10.10
N GLY A 138 23.07 2.30 10.46
CA GLY A 138 24.27 3.06 10.79
C GLY A 138 25.08 3.51 9.57
N ASP A 139 24.45 3.61 8.39
CA ASP A 139 25.05 4.15 7.16
C ASP A 139 24.36 5.47 6.74
N PRO A 140 24.59 6.58 7.47
CA PRO A 140 23.99 7.87 7.15
C PRO A 140 24.54 8.48 5.84
N VAL A 141 25.68 7.99 5.35
CA VAL A 141 26.28 8.46 4.09
C VAL A 141 25.40 8.03 2.92
N GLN A 142 25.01 6.75 2.86
CA GLN A 142 24.08 6.28 1.83
C GLN A 142 22.72 6.94 1.94
N ALA A 143 22.18 7.07 3.16
CA ALA A 143 20.91 7.76 3.38
C ALA A 143 20.92 9.19 2.79
N ARG A 144 22.01 9.94 3.00
CA ARG A 144 22.16 11.29 2.45
C ARG A 144 22.23 11.30 0.92
N VAL A 145 22.87 10.32 0.29
CA VAL A 145 22.92 10.20 -1.17
C VAL A 145 21.51 10.05 -1.75
N TYR A 146 20.70 9.15 -1.19
CA TYR A 146 19.30 8.96 -1.62
C TYR A 146 18.47 10.24 -1.44
N LEU A 147 18.52 10.84 -0.25
CA LEU A 147 17.75 12.04 0.08
C LEU A 147 18.12 13.24 -0.79
N ASN A 148 19.41 13.48 -1.01
CA ASN A 148 19.88 14.58 -1.88
C ASN A 148 19.53 14.33 -3.35
N SER A 149 19.61 13.08 -3.82
CA SER A 149 19.18 12.74 -5.18
C SER A 149 17.69 13.00 -5.36
N LEU A 150 16.87 12.57 -4.39
CA LEU A 150 15.43 12.79 -4.42
C LEU A 150 15.09 14.28 -4.37
N GLN A 151 15.75 15.06 -3.51
CA GLN A 151 15.54 16.52 -3.40
C GLN A 151 15.80 17.26 -4.71
N LYS A 152 16.80 16.83 -5.49
CA LYS A 152 17.16 17.46 -6.77
C LYS A 152 16.20 17.11 -7.90
N ASN A 153 15.64 15.90 -7.87
CA ASN A 153 14.93 15.31 -9.01
C ASN A 153 13.40 15.32 -8.84
N TYR A 154 12.89 15.42 -7.61
CA TYR A 154 11.46 15.42 -7.33
C TYR A 154 10.90 16.85 -7.31
N GLN A 155 9.84 17.10 -8.09
CA GLN A 155 9.19 18.41 -8.21
C GLN A 155 7.68 18.30 -7.99
N GLY A 156 7.27 17.69 -6.86
CA GLY A 156 5.87 17.61 -6.44
C GLY A 156 5.46 18.75 -5.51
N ASP A 157 4.19 19.18 -5.62
CA ASP A 157 3.54 20.09 -4.66
C ASP A 157 2.86 19.27 -3.56
N ASP A 158 3.69 18.60 -2.75
CA ASP A 158 3.26 17.70 -1.68
C ASP A 158 4.31 17.69 -0.55
N ASN A 159 4.11 16.80 0.43
CA ASN A 159 4.93 16.75 1.64
C ASN A 159 6.30 16.05 1.49
N ILE A 160 6.68 15.59 0.29
CA ILE A 160 7.96 14.88 0.07
C ILE A 160 9.16 15.76 0.42
N THR A 161 9.12 17.05 0.08
CA THR A 161 10.20 18.00 0.39
C THR A 161 10.41 18.13 1.90
N GLU A 162 9.34 18.34 2.66
CA GLU A 162 9.38 18.41 4.13
C GLU A 162 9.90 17.10 4.73
N MET A 163 9.47 15.97 4.17
CA MET A 163 9.96 14.67 4.60
C MET A 163 11.47 14.56 4.43
N ILE A 164 12.01 14.92 3.26
CA ILE A 164 13.45 14.87 2.97
C ILE A 164 14.24 15.78 3.92
N GLU A 165 13.82 17.02 4.07
CA GLU A 165 14.49 18.02 4.91
C GLU A 165 14.55 17.59 6.38
N SER A 166 13.45 17.02 6.90
CA SER A 166 13.39 16.48 8.25
C SER A 166 14.44 15.40 8.51
N ARG A 167 14.69 14.49 7.55
CA ARG A 167 15.74 13.45 7.70
C ARG A 167 17.13 14.07 7.56
N LEU A 168 17.36 14.91 6.55
CA LEU A 168 18.66 15.54 6.33
C LEU A 168 19.12 16.37 7.53
N ALA A 169 18.19 17.02 8.24
CA ALA A 169 18.48 17.76 9.46
C ALA A 169 18.98 16.86 10.61
N LYS A 170 18.47 15.62 10.71
CA LYS A 170 18.88 14.64 11.73
C LYS A 170 20.23 13.99 11.44
N LEU A 171 20.74 14.10 10.21
CA LEU A 171 22.02 13.53 9.80
C LEU A 171 23.19 14.52 9.93
N LYS A 172 22.95 15.72 10.46
CA LYS A 172 23.98 16.75 10.64
C LYS A 172 24.88 16.46 11.85
#